data_AF-C3LV82-F1
#
_entry.id   AF-C3LV82-F1
#
_cell.length_a   1.000
_cell.length_b   1.000
_cell.length_c   1.000
_cell.angle_alpha   90.00
_cell.angle_beta   90.00
_cell.angle_gamma   90.00
#
_symmetry.space_group_name_H-M   'P 1'
#
loop_
_entity.id
_entity.type
_entity.pdbx_description
1 polymer ?
#
loop_
_entity_poly.entity_id
_entity_poly.type
_entity_poly.pdbx_seq_one_letter_code
_entity_poly.pdbx_strand_id
1 'polypeptide(L)'
;MQHWGLKVSDLFSTIIIVAIGLTILAVIVSSIVNFYRDWPILSTAWSRMELFEKRLFYIGISFFILIPALKDHPAANTYISRVLIEILPALAGSFFVAGVVSFMRQVHDIRNRNG
;
A
#
# COMPACT_ATOMS: atom_id res chain seq x y z
N MET A 1 -41.20 11.84 31.59
CA MET A 1 -40.08 10.88 31.72
C MET A 1 -39.45 10.47 30.37
N GLN A 2 -39.64 11.23 29.29
CA GLN A 2 -39.19 10.87 27.93
C GLN A 2 -37.88 11.56 27.51
N HIS A 3 -37.48 12.63 28.19
CA HIS A 3 -36.24 13.38 27.87
C HIS A 3 -34.93 12.74 28.36
N TRP A 4 -35.00 11.77 29.29
CA TRP A 4 -33.80 11.10 29.82
C TRP A 4 -33.31 9.96 28.91
N GLY A 5 -34.21 9.25 28.23
CA GLY A 5 -33.86 8.13 27.33
C GLY A 5 -33.04 8.54 26.11
N LEU A 6 -33.36 9.70 25.51
CA LEU A 6 -32.62 10.26 24.36
C LEU A 6 -31.19 10.67 24.73
N LYS A 7 -30.97 11.23 25.92
CA LYS A 7 -29.62 11.62 26.37
C LYS A 7 -28.72 10.41 26.65
N VAL A 8 -29.28 9.30 27.14
CA VAL A 8 -28.50 8.09 27.42
C VAL A 8 -28.12 7.37 26.13
N SER A 9 -29.01 7.32 25.13
CA SER A 9 -28.67 6.74 23.82
C SER A 9 -27.57 7.53 23.09
N ASP A 10 -27.59 8.86 23.20
CA ASP A 10 -26.58 9.73 22.58
C ASP A 10 -25.23 9.63 23.31
N LEU A 11 -25.23 9.47 24.63
CA LEU A 11 -24.01 9.18 25.38
C LEU A 11 -23.44 7.81 25.01
N PHE A 12 -24.30 6.80 24.86
CA PHE A 12 -23.88 5.45 24.49
C PHE A 12 -23.31 5.38 23.07
N SER A 13 -23.94 6.05 22.10
CA SER A 13 -23.43 6.15 20.73
C SER A 13 -22.10 6.90 20.67
N THR A 14 -21.95 7.97 21.45
CA THR A 14 -20.70 8.73 21.56
C THR A 14 -19.56 7.87 22.13
N ILE A 15 -19.82 7.09 23.19
CA ILE A 15 -18.84 6.18 23.79
C ILE A 15 -18.39 5.12 22.77
N ILE A 16 -19.32 4.55 21.99
CA ILE A 16 -18.98 3.56 20.96
C ILE A 16 -18.09 4.16 19.87
N ILE A 17 -18.43 5.36 19.37
CA ILE A 17 -17.64 6.04 18.34
C ILE A 17 -16.22 6.34 18.86
N VAL A 18 -16.10 6.82 20.10
CA VAL A 18 -14.81 7.08 20.73
C VAL A 18 -14.01 5.77 20.92
N ALA A 19 -14.64 4.69 21.35
CA ALA A 19 -13.99 3.39 21.52
C ALA A 19 -13.49 2.82 20.18
N ILE A 20 -14.28 2.93 19.11
CA ILE A 20 -13.86 2.53 17.75
C ILE A 20 -12.69 3.40 17.30
N GLY A 21 -12.78 4.73 17.47
CA GLY A 21 -11.70 5.65 17.13
C GLY A 21 -10.39 5.32 17.86
N LEU A 22 -10.45 5.05 19.17
CA LEU A 22 -9.30 4.64 19.97
C LEU A 22 -8.72 3.29 19.51
N THR A 23 -9.58 2.34 19.11
CA THR A 23 -9.13 1.03 18.61
C THR A 23 -8.39 1.20 17.28
N ILE A 24 -8.92 1.99 16.35
CA ILE A 24 -8.26 2.32 15.08
C ILE A 24 -6.91 3.00 15.36
N LEU A 25 -6.88 3.96 16.28
CA LEU A 25 -5.67 4.69 16.64
C LEU A 25 -4.62 3.76 17.26
N ALA A 26 -5.04 2.84 18.15
CA ALA A 26 -4.15 1.82 18.71
C ALA A 26 -3.57 0.89 17.62
N VAL A 27 -4.38 0.47 16.65
CA VAL A 27 -3.91 -0.33 15.51
C VAL A 27 -2.90 0.44 14.67
N ILE A 28 -3.16 1.72 14.36
CA ILE A 28 -2.24 2.58 13.60
C ILE A 28 -0.92 2.75 14.36
N VAL A 29 -0.97 3.11 15.64
CA VAL A 29 0.23 3.29 16.47
C VAL A 29 1.03 1.99 16.55
N SER A 30 0.37 0.86 16.80
CA SER A 30 1.06 -0.44 16.85
C SER A 30 1.72 -0.80 15.52
N SER A 31 1.07 -0.49 14.40
CA SER A 31 1.60 -0.72 13.06
C SER A 31 2.82 0.16 12.78
N ILE A 32 2.79 1.44 13.18
CA ILE A 32 3.94 2.35 13.03
C ILE A 32 5.12 1.89 13.89
N VAL A 33 4.87 1.49 15.14
CA VAL A 33 5.92 1.01 16.05
C VAL A 33 6.56 -0.26 15.50
N ASN A 34 5.75 -1.21 15.03
CA ASN A 34 6.25 -2.44 14.42
C ASN A 34 7.04 -2.15 13.15
N PHE A 35 6.55 -1.26 12.29
CA PHE A 35 7.26 -0.84 11.08
C PHE A 35 8.61 -0.20 11.40
N TYR A 36 8.67 0.67 12.41
CA TYR A 36 9.92 1.28 12.85
C TYR A 36 10.90 0.26 13.39
N ARG A 37 10.41 -0.77 14.11
CA ARG A 37 11.22 -1.88 14.60
C ARG A 37 11.75 -2.76 13.46
N ASP A 38 10.96 -2.97 12.41
CA ASP A 38 11.33 -3.79 11.25
C ASP A 38 12.15 -3.00 10.20
N TRP A 39 12.17 -1.67 10.29
CA TRP A 39 12.93 -0.78 9.40
C TRP A 39 14.39 -1.19 9.11
N PRO A 40 15.23 -1.57 10.09
CA PRO A 40 16.60 -2.01 9.80
C PRO A 40 16.65 -3.25 8.89
N ILE A 41 15.71 -4.19 9.05
CA ILE A 41 15.62 -5.39 8.20
C ILE A 41 15.15 -4.98 6.80
N LEU A 42 14.09 -4.18 6.72
CA LEU A 42 13.51 -3.72 5.45
C LEU A 42 14.51 -2.90 4.64
N SER A 43 15.23 -1.97 5.27
CA SER A 43 16.25 -1.14 4.62
C SER A 43 17.45 -1.98 4.15
N THR A 44 17.85 -2.99 4.91
CA THR A 44 18.90 -3.94 4.50
C THR A 44 18.43 -4.84 3.35
N ALA A 45 17.18 -5.32 3.38
CA ALA A 45 16.61 -6.09 2.29
C ALA A 45 16.58 -5.28 1.00
N TRP A 46 16.14 -4.02 1.10
CA TRP A 46 16.14 -3.09 -0.01
C TRP A 46 17.55 -2.84 -0.55
N SER A 47 18.54 -2.63 0.31
CA SER A 47 19.92 -2.38 -0.14
C SER A 47 20.51 -3.58 -0.89
N ARG A 48 20.17 -4.81 -0.48
CA ARG A 48 20.61 -6.07 -1.11
C ARG A 48 19.92 -6.44 -2.42
N MET A 49 18.76 -5.87 -2.74
CA MET A 49 18.13 -6.09 -4.05
C MET A 49 19.04 -5.61 -5.18
N GLU A 50 19.01 -6.35 -6.30
CA GLU A 50 19.73 -5.98 -7.50
C GLU A 50 19.18 -4.67 -8.09
N LEU A 51 20.03 -3.93 -8.79
CA LEU A 51 19.63 -2.67 -9.41
C LEU A 51 18.48 -2.86 -10.41
N PHE A 52 18.47 -4.00 -11.12
CA PHE A 52 17.39 -4.35 -12.05
C PHE A 52 16.05 -4.53 -11.33
N GLU A 53 16.02 -5.23 -10.21
CA GLU A 53 14.80 -5.49 -9.43
C GLU A 53 14.22 -4.21 -8.82
N LYS A 54 15.11 -3.33 -8.33
CA LYS A 54 14.73 -1.97 -7.90
C LYS A 54 14.08 -1.18 -9.03
N ARG A 55 14.66 -1.24 -10.23
CA ARG A 55 14.11 -0.56 -11.42
C ARG A 55 12.73 -1.12 -11.79
N LEU A 56 12.52 -2.43 -11.73
CA LEU A 56 11.20 -3.03 -11.98
C LEU A 56 10.15 -2.51 -11.00
N PHE A 57 10.49 -2.42 -9.72
CA PHE A 57 9.61 -1.85 -8.71
C PHE A 57 9.25 -0.38 -9.01
N TYR A 58 10.27 0.44 -9.31
CA TYR A 58 10.04 1.85 -9.65
C TYR A 58 9.22 2.03 -10.93
N ILE A 59 9.52 1.28 -11.99
CA ILE A 59 8.76 1.31 -13.26
C ILE A 59 7.30 0.92 -13.01
N GLY A 60 7.06 -0.14 -12.24
CA GLY A 60 5.72 -0.57 -11.87
C GLY A 60 4.93 0.54 -11.16
N ILE A 61 5.52 1.18 -10.15
CA ILE A 61 4.89 2.30 -9.44
C ILE A 61 4.68 3.51 -10.36
N SER A 62 5.69 3.87 -11.14
CA SER A 62 5.60 4.99 -12.09
C SER A 62 4.45 4.79 -13.07
N PHE A 63 4.26 3.57 -13.58
CA PHE A 63 3.12 3.28 -14.43
C PHE A 63 1.78 3.35 -13.70
N PHE A 64 1.67 2.91 -12.45
CA PHE A 64 0.42 3.11 -11.69
C PHE A 64 0.02 4.57 -11.53
N ILE A 65 0.98 5.49 -11.46
CA ILE A 65 0.74 6.94 -11.41
C ILE A 65 0.43 7.50 -12.81
N LEU A 66 1.15 7.05 -13.84
CA LEU A 66 1.07 7.60 -15.19
C LEU A 66 -0.15 7.11 -15.98
N ILE A 67 -0.58 5.87 -15.76
CA ILE A 67 -1.67 5.24 -16.52
C ILE A 67 -3.01 6.00 -16.37
N PRO A 68 -3.44 6.42 -15.18
CA PRO A 68 -4.64 7.26 -15.04
C PRO A 68 -4.55 8.53 -15.89
N ALA A 69 -3.41 9.23 -15.85
CA ALA A 69 -3.20 10.45 -16.64
C ALA A 69 -3.22 10.19 -18.16
N LEU A 70 -2.74 9.02 -18.61
CA LEU A 70 -2.80 8.60 -20.01
C LEU A 70 -4.22 8.28 -20.48
N LYS A 71 -5.08 7.76 -19.58
CA LYS A 71 -6.48 7.46 -19.88
C LYS A 71 -7.31 8.71 -20.14
N ASP A 72 -6.96 9.82 -19.50
CA ASP A 72 -7.66 11.10 -19.65
C ASP A 72 -7.15 11.93 -20.86
N HIS A 73 -6.14 11.45 -21.57
CA HIS A 73 -5.53 12.19 -22.68
C HIS A 73 -6.30 12.00 -24.00
N PRO A 74 -6.55 13.06 -24.80
CA PRO A 74 -7.33 12.98 -26.05
C PRO A 74 -6.74 12.04 -27.12
N ALA A 75 -5.44 11.75 -27.06
CA ALA A 75 -4.78 10.77 -27.94
C ALA A 75 -5.10 9.29 -27.59
N ALA A 76 -5.82 9.03 -26.50
CA ALA A 76 -6.28 7.69 -26.09
C ALA A 76 -7.38 7.12 -26.99
N ASN A 77 -8.01 7.96 -27.84
CA ASN A 77 -9.13 7.54 -28.70
C ASN A 77 -8.71 6.79 -29.98
N THR A 78 -7.41 6.74 -30.31
CA THR A 78 -6.91 5.94 -31.44
C THR A 78 -6.87 4.45 -31.05
N TYR A 79 -7.26 3.54 -31.94
CA TYR A 79 -7.32 2.09 -31.67
C TYR A 79 -6.03 1.53 -31.05
N ILE A 80 -4.86 1.88 -31.60
CA ILE A 80 -3.56 1.42 -31.09
C ILE A 80 -3.29 1.96 -29.68
N SER A 81 -3.56 3.25 -29.44
CA SER A 81 -3.40 3.87 -28.13
C SER A 81 -4.29 3.22 -27.08
N ARG A 82 -5.53 2.87 -27.44
CA ARG A 82 -6.49 2.22 -26.54
C ARG A 82 -6.02 0.84 -26.10
N VAL A 83 -5.57 0.01 -27.05
CA VAL A 83 -5.01 -1.31 -26.74
C VAL A 83 -3.78 -1.20 -25.85
N LEU A 84 -2.87 -0.26 -26.13
CA LEU A 84 -1.69 -0.03 -25.28
C LEU A 84 -2.08 0.39 -23.86
N ILE A 85 -3.03 1.31 -23.71
CA ILE A 85 -3.54 1.77 -22.42
C ILE A 85 -4.21 0.64 -21.61
N GLU A 86 -4.79 -0.36 -22.27
CA GLU A 86 -5.37 -1.54 -21.62
C GLU A 86 -4.31 -2.57 -21.18
N ILE A 87 -3.21 -2.71 -21.91
CA ILE A 87 -2.11 -3.65 -21.60
C ILE A 87 -1.15 -3.07 -20.54
N LEU A 88 -0.93 -1.75 -20.57
CA LEU A 88 -0.05 -1.02 -19.64
C LEU A 88 -0.29 -1.37 -18.15
N PRO A 89 -1.53 -1.45 -17.64
CA PRO A 89 -1.81 -1.89 -16.27
C PRO A 89 -1.29 -3.30 -15.96
N ALA A 90 -1.42 -4.24 -16.90
CA ALA A 90 -0.95 -5.61 -16.71
C ALA A 90 0.59 -5.66 -16.64
N LEU A 91 1.27 -4.89 -17.51
CA LEU A 91 2.72 -4.76 -17.47
C LEU A 91 3.18 -4.08 -16.18
N ALA A 92 2.54 -2.98 -15.78
CA ALA A 92 2.82 -2.28 -14.53
C ALA A 92 2.69 -3.19 -13.32
N GLY A 93 1.60 -3.95 -13.25
CA GLY A 93 1.37 -4.96 -12.22
C GLY A 93 2.44 -6.03 -12.22
N SER A 94 2.84 -6.55 -13.39
CA SER A 94 3.87 -7.59 -13.49
C SER A 94 5.24 -7.12 -12.99
N PHE A 95 5.65 -5.90 -13.34
CA PHE A 95 6.93 -5.33 -12.89
C PHE A 95 6.91 -5.00 -11.40
N PHE A 96 5.79 -4.45 -10.91
CA PHE A 96 5.61 -4.18 -9.50
C PHE A 96 5.67 -5.46 -8.66
N VAL A 97 4.92 -6.49 -9.06
CA VAL A 97 4.88 -7.79 -8.37
C VAL A 97 6.26 -8.45 -8.40
N ALA A 98 6.97 -8.43 -9.53
CA ALA A 98 8.33 -8.97 -9.60
C ALA A 98 9.29 -8.26 -8.61
N GLY A 99 9.22 -6.93 -8.53
CA GLY A 99 9.98 -6.15 -7.55
C GLY A 99 9.62 -6.48 -6.10
N VAL A 100 8.33 -6.61 -5.79
CA VAL A 100 7.84 -6.99 -4.45
C VAL A 100 8.28 -8.40 -4.07
N VAL A 101 8.18 -9.36 -4.99
CA VAL A 101 8.59 -10.76 -4.72
C VAL A 101 10.08 -10.83 -4.43
N SER A 102 10.91 -10.12 -5.20
CA SER A 102 12.34 -10.06 -4.91
C SER A 102 12.63 -9.39 -3.56
N PHE A 103 11.95 -8.29 -3.24
CA PHE A 103 12.09 -7.64 -1.93
C PHE A 103 11.75 -8.60 -0.79
N MET A 104 10.61 -9.30 -0.88
CA MET A 104 10.18 -10.27 0.12
C MET A 104 11.17 -11.44 0.27
N ARG A 105 11.78 -11.89 -0.84
CA ARG A 105 12.84 -12.89 -0.81
C ARG A 105 14.04 -12.41 0.01
N GLN A 106 14.48 -11.18 -0.19
CA GLN A 106 15.59 -10.60 0.58
C GLN A 106 15.24 -10.43 2.07
N VAL A 107 14.00 -10.01 2.37
CA VAL A 107 13.51 -9.91 3.77
C VAL A 107 13.54 -11.29 4.44
N HIS A 108 13.05 -12.32 3.75
CA HIS A 108 13.03 -13.69 4.26
C HIS A 108 14.45 -14.24 4.50
N ASP A 109 15.36 -14.01 3.56
CA ASP A 109 16.76 -14.45 3.67
C ASP A 109 17.48 -13.77 4.85
N ILE A 110 17.24 -12.47 5.09
CA ILE A 110 17.82 -11.77 6.25
C ILE A 110 17.24 -12.32 7.55
N ARG A 111 15.94 -12.59 7.61
CA ARG A 111 15.28 -13.10 8.82
C ARG A 111 15.74 -14.52 9.16
N ASN A 112 15.91 -15.38 8.16
CA ASN A 112 16.38 -16.76 8.35
C ASN A 112 17.87 -16.86 8.66
N ARG A 113 18.70 -15.87 8.28
CA ARG A 113 20.13 -15.84 8.62
C ARG A 113 20.41 -15.25 10.01
N ASN A 114 19.46 -14.49 10.55
CA ASN A 114 19.58 -13.81 11.85
C ASN A 114 18.79 -14.52 12.98
N GLY A 115 18.08 -15.61 12.68
CA GLY A 115 17.40 -16.48 13.64
C GLY A 115 18.16 -17.80 13.79
#